data_AF-A0A8B9NG72-F1
#
_entry.id   AF-A0A8B9NG72-F1
#
_cell.length_a   1.000
_cell.length_b   1.000
_cell.length_c   1.000
_cell.angle_alpha   90.00
_cell.angle_beta   90.00
_cell.angle_gamma   90.00
#
_symmetry.space_group_name_H-M   'P 1'
#
loop_
_entity.id
_entity.type
_entity.pdbx_description
1 polymer ?
#
loop_
_entity_poly.entity_id
_entity_poly.type
_entity_poly.pdbx_seq_one_letter_code
_entity_poly.pdbx_strand_id
1 'polypeptide(L)'
;MLAIRSWLSFYGDNYDPVGKLVGRFYDENGAPTEALKQAEAAIEEAVKFQAENEQRKQQFPPCNSEWSSAKGSRFWCSRQSGGVNRDWAGVPRKLYRPGSRGSHCVCVRTTGPPWGEPDSTEHSGRGDLDNPQLEEYDGCHPL
;
A
#
# COMPACT_ATOMS: atom_id res chain seq x y z
N MET A 1 7.00 -5.94 12.24
CA MET A 1 8.12 -5.04 12.60
C MET A 1 7.70 -3.58 12.79
N LEU A 2 6.83 -3.00 11.96
CA LEU A 2 6.36 -1.60 12.13
C LEU A 2 5.80 -1.28 13.53
N ALA A 3 5.02 -2.19 14.12
CA ALA A 3 4.52 -2.03 15.48
C ALA A 3 5.65 -1.95 16.53
N ILE A 4 6.71 -2.75 16.38
CA ILE A 4 7.89 -2.72 17.27
C ILE A 4 8.62 -1.38 17.12
N ARG A 5 8.79 -0.88 15.89
CA ARG A 5 9.33 0.47 15.66
C ARG A 5 8.50 1.55 16.35
N SER A 6 7.17 1.45 16.27
CA SER A 6 6.27 2.39 16.94
C SER A 6 6.44 2.37 18.46
N TRP A 7 6.55 1.18 19.06
CA TRP A 7 6.82 1.06 20.49
C TRP A 7 8.19 1.62 20.88
N LEU A 8 9.22 1.35 20.08
CA LEU A 8 10.56 1.87 20.33
C LEU A 8 10.58 3.41 20.30
N SER A 9 9.93 4.03 19.30
CA SER A 9 9.76 5.49 19.25
C SER A 9 8.98 5.98 20.46
N PHE A 10 7.82 5.39 20.74
CA PHE A 10 6.99 5.78 21.88
C PHE A 10 7.79 5.80 23.19
N TYR A 11 8.54 4.74 23.51
CA TYR A 11 9.32 4.72 24.75
C TYR A 11 10.52 5.68 24.70
N GLY A 12 11.17 5.84 23.55
CA GLY A 12 12.28 6.79 23.39
C GLY A 12 11.86 8.26 23.47
N ASP A 13 10.64 8.57 23.04
CA ASP A 13 10.10 9.92 23.00
C ASP A 13 9.45 10.33 24.32
N ASN A 14 8.98 9.36 25.13
CA ASN A 14 8.18 9.62 26.34
C ASN A 14 8.87 9.25 27.66
N TYR A 15 10.05 8.62 27.63
CA TYR A 15 10.75 8.16 28.83
C TYR A 15 12.27 8.38 28.72
N ASP A 16 12.91 8.67 29.85
CA ASP A 16 14.35 8.78 29.92
C ASP A 16 15.01 7.39 29.91
N PRO A 17 15.91 7.09 28.96
CA PRO A 17 16.60 5.80 28.92
C PRO A 17 17.63 5.70 30.04
N VAL A 18 17.50 4.66 30.88
CA VAL A 18 18.40 4.42 32.03
C VAL A 18 19.57 3.49 31.73
N GLY A 19 19.58 2.84 30.56
CA GLY A 19 20.64 1.91 30.16
C GLY A 19 20.18 0.89 29.13
N LYS A 20 21.06 -0.09 28.84
CA LYS A 20 20.78 -1.20 27.93
C LYS A 20 20.60 -2.50 28.71
N LEU A 21 19.65 -3.32 28.29
CA LEU A 21 19.42 -4.63 28.89
C LEU A 21 20.35 -5.68 28.26
N VAL A 22 21.26 -6.22 29.07
CA VAL A 22 22.10 -7.37 28.70
C VAL A 22 21.23 -8.58 28.40
N GLY A 23 21.42 -9.22 27.24
CA GLY A 23 20.65 -10.36 26.79
C GLY A 23 20.58 -10.46 25.26
N ARG A 24 19.36 -10.67 24.73
CA ARG A 24 19.16 -10.99 23.31
C ARG A 24 19.70 -9.93 22.35
N PHE A 25 19.58 -8.65 22.70
CA PHE A 25 19.87 -7.52 21.80
C PHE A 25 21.18 -6.79 22.12
N TYR A 26 21.64 -6.85 23.38
CA TYR A 26 22.90 -6.24 23.81
C TYR A 26 23.69 -7.22 24.67
N ASP A 27 25.01 -7.27 24.49
CA ASP A 27 25.89 -8.10 25.32
C ASP A 27 26.27 -7.42 26.65
N GLU A 28 27.14 -8.07 27.43
CA GLU A 28 27.63 -7.57 28.73
C GLU A 28 28.38 -6.23 28.62
N ASN A 29 28.92 -5.90 27.44
CA ASN A 29 29.60 -4.62 27.17
C ASN A 29 28.62 -3.57 26.62
N GLY A 30 27.33 -3.90 26.47
CA GLY A 30 26.32 -3.06 25.86
C GLY A 30 26.45 -2.95 24.33
N ALA A 31 27.22 -3.84 23.69
CA ALA A 31 27.39 -3.89 22.25
C ALA A 31 26.19 -4.59 21.57
N PRO A 32 25.74 -4.12 20.40
CA PRO A 32 24.69 -4.77 19.61
C PRO A 32 25.02 -6.24 19.30
N THR A 33 24.09 -7.14 19.57
CA THR A 33 24.18 -8.52 19.11
C THR A 33 23.74 -8.63 17.64
N GLU A 34 24.00 -9.78 17.03
CA GLU A 34 23.50 -10.06 15.68
C GLU A 34 21.97 -10.05 15.59
N ALA A 35 21.28 -10.48 16.67
CA ALA A 35 19.83 -10.45 16.72
C ALA A 35 19.26 -9.01 16.69
N LEU A 36 19.98 -8.03 17.27
CA LEU A 36 19.57 -6.62 17.17
C LEU A 36 19.69 -6.11 15.73
N LYS A 37 20.83 -6.37 15.08
CA LYS A 37 21.06 -5.96 13.69
C LYS A 37 20.00 -6.54 12.75
N GLN A 38 19.65 -7.81 12.91
CA GLN A 38 18.58 -8.44 12.14
C GLN A 38 17.21 -7.81 12.39
N ALA A 39 16.91 -7.48 13.65
CA ALA A 39 15.65 -6.82 13.99
C ALA A 39 15.58 -5.39 13.40
N GLU A 40 16.67 -4.64 13.45
CA GLU A 40 16.78 -3.31 12.86
C GLU A 40 16.64 -3.36 11.33
N ALA A 41 17.32 -4.29 10.66
CA ALA A 41 17.19 -4.50 9.22
C ALA A 41 15.74 -4.85 8.82
N ALA A 42 15.08 -5.74 9.57
CA ALA A 42 13.69 -6.10 9.32
C ALA A 42 12.71 -4.94 9.62
N ILE A 43 13.06 -4.01 10.50
CA ILE A 43 12.30 -2.76 10.69
C ILE A 43 12.48 -1.85 9.47
N GLU A 44 13.70 -1.67 8.99
CA GLU A 44 13.99 -0.83 7.82
C GLU A 44 13.26 -1.34 6.58
N GLU A 45 13.32 -2.65 6.31
CA GLU A 45 12.59 -3.28 5.21
C GLU A 45 11.07 -3.07 5.33
N ALA A 46 10.52 -3.26 6.55
CA ALA A 46 9.10 -3.06 6.77
C ALA A 46 8.66 -1.60 6.54
N VAL A 47 9.52 -0.61 6.85
CA VAL A 47 9.26 0.81 6.58
C VAL A 47 9.27 1.09 5.08
N LYS A 48 10.25 0.55 4.34
CA LYS A 48 10.30 0.67 2.87
C LYS A 48 9.04 0.08 2.24
N PHE A 49 8.67 -1.13 2.64
CA PHE A 49 7.46 -1.79 2.16
C PHE A 49 6.17 -1.01 2.51
N GLN A 50 6.13 -0.36 3.68
CA GLN A 50 4.99 0.50 4.03
C GLN A 50 4.87 1.69 3.08
N ALA A 51 6.00 2.38 2.80
CA ALA A 51 6.02 3.53 1.91
C ALA A 51 5.60 3.15 0.48
N GLU A 52 6.11 2.04 -0.06
CA GLU A 52 5.73 1.50 -1.36
C GLU A 52 4.24 1.15 -1.42
N ASN A 53 3.69 0.54 -0.38
CA ASN A 53 2.26 0.23 -0.32
C ASN A 53 1.39 1.47 -0.27
N GLU A 54 1.78 2.51 0.47
CA GLU A 54 1.05 3.77 0.50
C GLU A 54 1.09 4.47 -0.86
N GLN A 55 2.24 4.52 -1.54
CA GLN A 55 2.32 5.06 -2.91
C GLN A 55 1.42 4.29 -3.87
N ARG A 56 1.46 2.96 -3.83
CA ARG A 56 0.59 2.12 -4.65
C ARG A 56 -0.89 2.28 -4.31
N LYS A 57 -1.24 2.58 -3.05
CA LYS A 57 -2.61 2.87 -2.62
C LYS A 57 -3.08 4.24 -3.14
N GLN A 58 -2.19 5.22 -3.30
CA GLN A 58 -2.52 6.48 -3.95
C GLN A 58 -2.82 6.28 -5.45
N GLN A 59 -2.00 5.50 -6.13
CA GLN A 59 -2.21 5.17 -7.55
C GLN A 59 -3.46 4.30 -7.77
N PHE A 60 -3.59 3.23 -6.98
CA PHE A 60 -4.64 2.21 -7.09
C PHE A 60 -5.36 2.00 -5.75
N PRO A 61 -6.18 2.97 -5.31
CA PRO A 61 -6.92 2.84 -4.07
C PRO A 61 -7.93 1.69 -4.17
N PRO A 62 -8.14 0.90 -3.10
CA PRO A 62 -9.15 -0.14 -3.07
C PRO A 62 -10.55 0.39 -3.41
N CYS A 63 -11.33 -0.41 -4.14
CA CYS A 63 -12.74 -0.09 -4.39
C CYS A 63 -13.56 -0.06 -3.10
N ASN A 64 -14.66 0.70 -3.12
CA ASN A 64 -15.74 0.43 -2.19
C ASN A 64 -16.44 -0.87 -2.60
N SER A 65 -16.94 -1.64 -1.62
CA SER A 65 -17.60 -2.91 -1.87
C SER A 65 -18.83 -3.10 -0.99
N GLU A 66 -19.82 -3.77 -1.56
CA GLU A 66 -20.97 -4.29 -0.83
C GLU A 66 -21.18 -5.74 -1.23
N TRP A 67 -21.73 -6.54 -0.31
CA TRP A 67 -22.10 -7.92 -0.59
C TRP A 67 -23.50 -8.19 -0.07
N SER A 68 -24.28 -8.92 -0.86
CA SER A 68 -25.56 -9.47 -0.42
C SER A 68 -25.72 -10.89 -0.95
N SER A 69 -26.47 -11.73 -0.24
CA SER A 69 -26.74 -13.10 -0.68
C SER A 69 -27.49 -13.16 -2.01
N ALA A 70 -28.37 -12.19 -2.29
CA ALA A 70 -29.17 -12.15 -3.50
C ALA A 70 -28.41 -11.64 -4.74
N LYS A 71 -27.45 -10.71 -4.57
CA LYS A 71 -26.78 -10.02 -5.70
C LYS A 71 -25.28 -10.32 -5.80
N GLY A 72 -24.71 -11.03 -4.83
CA GLY A 72 -23.26 -11.22 -4.73
C GLY A 72 -22.53 -9.94 -4.33
N SER A 73 -21.25 -9.85 -4.72
CA SER A 73 -20.41 -8.69 -4.49
C SER A 73 -20.62 -7.63 -5.57
N ARG A 74 -20.64 -6.37 -5.15
CA ARG A 74 -20.62 -5.22 -6.05
C ARG A 74 -19.50 -4.28 -5.63
N PHE A 75 -18.80 -3.74 -6.62
CA PHE A 75 -17.74 -2.77 -6.44
C PHE A 75 -18.10 -1.44 -7.10
N TRP A 76 -17.66 -0.35 -6.50
CA TRP A 76 -17.75 0.98 -7.12
C TRP A 76 -16.60 1.86 -6.67
N CYS A 77 -16.38 2.91 -7.46
CA CYS A 77 -15.37 3.91 -7.21
C CYS A 77 -16.01 5.27 -7.01
N SER A 78 -15.49 6.03 -6.06
CA SER A 78 -15.90 7.40 -5.81
C SER A 78 -14.67 8.27 -5.55
N ARG A 79 -14.88 9.57 -5.33
CA ARG A 79 -13.80 10.48 -4.87
C ARG A 79 -13.21 10.05 -3.51
N GLN A 80 -13.96 9.24 -2.75
CA GLN A 80 -13.50 8.60 -1.53
C GLN A 80 -13.64 7.08 -1.65
N SER A 81 -12.51 6.39 -1.84
CA SER A 81 -12.45 4.93 -1.92
C SER A 81 -11.14 4.45 -1.28
N GLY A 82 -11.20 3.33 -0.55
CA GLY A 82 -10.00 2.75 0.07
C GLY A 82 -9.30 3.65 1.10
N GLY A 83 -10.02 4.62 1.67
CA GLY A 83 -9.45 5.61 2.61
C GLY A 83 -8.62 6.70 1.95
N VAL A 84 -8.68 6.85 0.62
CA VAL A 84 -8.01 7.91 -0.14
C VAL A 84 -9.05 8.91 -0.64
N ASN A 85 -8.79 10.21 -0.45
CA ASN A 85 -9.60 11.31 -0.98
C ASN A 85 -8.89 11.92 -2.20
N ARG A 86 -9.63 12.13 -3.28
CA ARG A 86 -9.10 12.52 -4.61
C ARG A 86 -10.15 13.28 -5.42
N ASP A 87 -9.70 13.97 -6.46
CA ASP A 87 -10.52 14.79 -7.37
C ASP A 87 -11.26 13.97 -8.44
N TRP A 88 -10.82 12.73 -8.69
CA TRP A 88 -11.43 11.80 -9.65
C TRP A 88 -12.07 10.58 -8.95
N ALA A 89 -13.08 9.98 -9.59
CA ALA A 89 -13.70 8.73 -9.13
C ALA A 89 -13.10 7.50 -9.82
N GLY A 90 -13.01 7.53 -11.16
CA GLY A 90 -12.46 6.42 -11.93
C GLY A 90 -13.36 5.19 -11.93
N VAL A 91 -12.79 4.05 -12.31
CA VAL A 91 -13.55 2.80 -12.52
C VAL A 91 -12.95 1.61 -11.78
N PRO A 92 -13.77 0.65 -11.34
CA PRO A 92 -13.28 -0.62 -10.79
C PRO A 92 -12.50 -1.44 -11.81
N ARG A 93 -11.33 -1.94 -11.44
CA ARG A 93 -10.55 -2.93 -12.19
C ARG A 93 -9.97 -3.97 -11.24
N LYS A 94 -9.73 -5.17 -11.77
CA LYS A 94 -8.98 -6.22 -11.08
C LYS A 94 -7.49 -5.90 -11.22
N LEU A 95 -6.77 -5.73 -10.11
CA LEU A 95 -5.32 -5.60 -10.10
C LEU A 95 -4.68 -6.92 -9.66
N TYR A 96 -3.80 -7.46 -10.49
CA TYR A 96 -3.02 -8.66 -10.19
C TYR A 96 -1.63 -8.30 -9.70
N ARG A 97 -1.20 -8.94 -8.60
CA ARG A 97 0.18 -8.81 -8.13
C ARG A 97 0.94 -10.11 -8.39
N PRO A 98 2.17 -10.04 -8.93
CA PRO A 98 3.03 -11.21 -9.01
C PRO A 98 3.14 -11.92 -7.66
N GLY A 99 2.95 -13.24 -7.64
CA GLY A 99 3.00 -14.06 -6.44
C GLY A 99 1.71 -14.07 -5.58
N SER A 100 0.69 -13.27 -5.92
CA SER A 100 -0.62 -13.36 -5.26
C SER A 100 -1.53 -14.38 -5.95
N ARG A 101 -2.39 -15.07 -5.18
CA ARG A 101 -3.33 -16.09 -5.69
C ARG A 101 -4.63 -15.53 -6.28
N GLY A 102 -4.77 -14.21 -6.39
CA GLY A 102 -6.00 -13.59 -6.87
C GLY A 102 -5.83 -12.10 -7.13
N SER A 103 -6.88 -11.48 -7.67
CA SER A 103 -6.93 -10.04 -7.89
C SER A 103 -7.61 -9.30 -6.73
N HIS A 104 -7.30 -8.03 -6.62
CA HIS A 104 -8.02 -7.11 -5.74
C HIS A 104 -8.69 -6.02 -6.58
N CYS A 105 -9.88 -5.58 -6.15
CA CYS A 105 -10.53 -4.45 -6.79
C CYS A 105 -9.80 -3.15 -6.45
N VAL A 106 -9.41 -2.40 -7.47
CA VAL A 106 -8.86 -1.06 -7.34
C VAL A 106 -9.60 -0.07 -8.23
N CYS A 107 -9.60 1.19 -7.83
CA CYS A 107 -10.14 2.28 -8.62
C CYS A 107 -9.05 2.88 -9.50
N VAL A 108 -9.32 2.91 -10.81
CA VAL A 108 -8.35 3.31 -11.83
C VAL A 108 -8.79 4.61 -12.49
N ARG A 109 -7.85 5.55 -12.60
CA ARG A 109 -8.09 6.85 -13.23
C ARG A 109 -8.25 6.64 -14.73
N THR A 110 -9.26 7.26 -15.31
CA THR A 110 -9.62 7.04 -16.73
C THR A 110 -9.24 8.20 -17.64
N THR A 111 -8.69 9.28 -17.07
CA THR A 111 -8.39 10.53 -17.79
C THR A 111 -7.08 11.14 -17.33
N GLY A 112 -6.38 11.81 -18.24
CA GLY A 112 -5.12 12.52 -17.98
C GLY A 112 -3.89 11.62 -18.16
N PRO A 113 -2.70 12.11 -17.76
CA PRO A 113 -1.46 11.33 -17.81
C PRO A 113 -1.49 10.17 -16.81
N PRO A 114 -0.75 9.08 -17.05
CA PRO A 114 -0.56 8.00 -16.08
C PRO A 114 0.16 8.51 -14.82
N TRP A 115 -0.06 7.85 -13.69
CA TRP A 115 0.46 8.29 -12.38
C TRP A 115 2.00 8.33 -12.32
N GLY A 116 2.67 7.37 -12.98
CA GLY A 116 4.13 7.27 -12.97
C GLY A 116 4.84 8.24 -13.90
N GLU A 117 4.12 8.86 -14.84
CA GLU A 117 4.69 9.73 -15.87
C GLU A 117 3.79 10.96 -16.11
N PRO A 118 3.63 11.84 -15.11
CA PRO A 118 2.71 12.98 -15.20
C PRO A 118 3.09 14.01 -16.28
N ASP A 119 4.37 14.10 -16.64
CA ASP A 119 4.92 15.06 -17.60
C ASP A 119 5.14 14.45 -19.00
N SER A 120 4.78 13.19 -19.22
CA SER A 120 4.97 12.56 -20.53
C SER A 120 3.99 13.15 -21.54
N THR A 121 4.49 13.54 -22.71
CA THR A 121 3.63 13.99 -23.83
C THR A 121 3.11 12.83 -24.67
N GLU A 122 3.64 11.63 -24.46
CA GLU A 122 3.29 10.40 -25.17
C GLU A 122 2.35 9.54 -24.32
N HIS A 123 1.11 9.99 -24.14
CA HIS A 123 0.09 9.20 -23.47
C HIS A 123 -1.26 9.29 -24.18
N SER A 124 -2.05 8.23 -24.08
CA SER A 124 -3.41 8.14 -24.64
C SER A 124 -4.41 9.07 -23.93
N GLY A 125 -4.02 9.71 -22.82
CA GLY A 125 -4.89 10.53 -21.98
C GLY A 125 -5.90 9.70 -21.18
N ARG A 126 -5.70 8.38 -21.11
CA ARG A 126 -6.62 7.42 -20.46
C ARG A 126 -6.28 7.13 -19.00
N GLY A 127 -5.53 8.03 -18.35
CA GLY A 127 -5.08 7.87 -16.98
C GLY A 127 -4.22 6.62 -16.81
N ASP A 128 -4.66 5.72 -15.92
CA ASP A 128 -3.92 4.53 -15.51
C ASP A 128 -4.51 3.23 -16.10
N LEU A 129 -5.45 3.34 -17.06
CA LEU A 129 -6.15 2.20 -17.67
C LEU A 129 -5.23 1.24 -18.44
N ASP A 130 -4.14 1.76 -19.01
CA ASP A 130 -3.22 0.98 -19.84
C ASP A 130 -2.18 0.18 -19.01
N ASN A 131 -2.35 0.12 -17.68
CA ASN A 131 -1.46 -0.66 -16.82
C ASN A 131 -1.62 -2.18 -17.09
N PRO A 132 -0.54 -2.91 -17.40
CA PRO A 132 -0.61 -4.32 -17.81
C PRO A 132 -1.04 -5.30 -16.71
N GLN A 133 -1.09 -4.85 -15.45
CA GLN A 133 -1.54 -5.65 -14.32
C GLN A 133 -3.05 -5.54 -14.06
N LEU A 134 -3.75 -4.74 -14.87
CA LEU A 134 -5.19 -4.52 -14.74
C LEU A 134 -5.98 -5.42 -15.70
N GLU A 135 -7.15 -5.85 -15.22
CA GLU A 135 -8.16 -6.54 -16.03
C GLU A 135 -9.54 -5.95 -15.71
N GLU A 136 -10.41 -5.96 -16.71
CA GLU A 136 -11.81 -5.55 -16.56
C GLU A 136 -12.63 -6.64 -15.85
N TYR A 137 -13.77 -6.24 -15.28
CA TYR A 137 -14.76 -7.19 -14.80
C TYR A 137 -15.64 -7.68 -15.95
N ASP A 138 -16.12 -8.92 -15.87
CA ASP A 138 -17.03 -9.46 -16.87
C ASP A 138 -18.33 -8.64 -16.91
N GLY A 139 -18.80 -8.32 -18.12
CA GLY A 139 -19.97 -7.48 -18.32
C GLY A 139 -19.76 -6.00 -18.04
N CYS A 140 -18.51 -5.53 -17.98
CA CYS A 140 -18.22 -4.09 -17.95
C CYS A 140 -18.70 -3.44 -19.25
N HIS A 141 -19.55 -2.41 -19.17
CA HIS A 141 -19.88 -1.61 -20.34
C HIS A 141 -18.64 -0.82 -20.79
N PRO A 142 -18.41 -0.68 -22.11
CA PRO A 142 -17.33 0.13 -22.63
C PRO A 142 -17.49 1.59 -22.19
N LEU A 143 -16.36 2.22 -21.86
CA LEU A 143 -16.26 3.63 -21.47
C LEU A 143 -16.37 4.56 -22.67
#